data_AF-A0A928KYU1-F1
#
_entry.id   AF-A0A928KYU1-F1
#
_cell.length_a   1.000
_cell.length_b   1.000
_cell.length_c   1.000
_cell.angle_alpha   90.00
_cell.angle_beta   90.00
_cell.angle_gamma   90.00
#
_symmetry.space_group_name_H-M   'P 1'
#
loop_
_entity.id
_entity.type
_entity.pdbx_description
1 polymer ?
#
loop_
_entity_poly.entity_id
_entity_poly.type
_entity_poly.pdbx_seq_one_letter_code
_entity_poly.pdbx_strand_id
1 'polypeptide(L)'
;MNINLRDYQNECIDILDGKGKGRYLVQMATGLGKTVTFANLKRKGRMLILSHREELVRQPLKYFQCSTGIEMAAQRSQGEEVVSASVQSIVHRLDRFKPDEFDMIIVDEAHHSAAKTYRKVLEHFTPRQLIGFTATPNRADKARLNDIFDEIVFKRDLKWGIKNGYLCDIDCKRVNIGYDLRAVHTRGGDYAPGELSEAMSGTEDAIAESYTTMSKGATLIFAASVAHAEAIAERIPESVVITGKTKNRQDIIQQFTERKIPCLINCMVFTEGTDIPLVETVIIARPTQSDSLYAQMVGRGLRLHPDKDRLTLIDCVGVTGRRSLCTAPSLLGIDISELPQKKQDSIEGDLFELPEKIERAADNPSSWIKNIEIVNLWAQQQQYNLHDINFFQMPDGRLKCSLPERKMLVVPCPDELGNVTYNGSYMDLQSAVDMVYTELCENYSGSEYIWNLEKAKKWGKYPASDAQVKLIRRKCRNEDIDYDSLTKLQASQILNRVMGG
;
A
#
# COMPACT_ATOMS: atom_id res chain seq x y z
N MET A 1 -27.20 19.28 -5.88
CA MET A 1 -26.04 19.54 -6.76
C MET A 1 -25.96 18.40 -7.76
N ASN A 2 -25.97 18.69 -9.07
CA ASN A 2 -25.60 17.69 -10.07
C ASN A 2 -24.07 17.55 -10.04
N ILE A 3 -23.59 16.50 -9.38
CA ILE A 3 -22.17 16.16 -9.40
C ILE A 3 -21.94 15.41 -10.70
N ASN A 4 -21.08 15.96 -11.55
CA ASN A 4 -20.65 15.25 -12.74
C ASN A 4 -19.64 14.17 -12.32
N LEU A 5 -20.04 12.91 -12.43
CA LEU A 5 -19.20 11.77 -12.08
C LEU A 5 -18.17 11.53 -13.18
N ARG A 6 -16.98 11.08 -12.77
CA ARG A 6 -15.93 10.67 -13.71
C ARG A 6 -16.30 9.31 -14.33
N ASP A 7 -15.79 9.02 -15.52
CA ASP A 7 -16.16 7.83 -16.29
C ASP A 7 -15.97 6.52 -15.48
N TYR A 8 -14.85 6.38 -14.77
CA TYR A 8 -14.60 5.21 -13.93
C TYR A 8 -15.53 5.10 -12.71
N GLN A 9 -16.08 6.23 -12.25
CA GLN A 9 -17.07 6.21 -11.17
C GLN A 9 -18.41 5.72 -11.70
N ASN A 10 -18.81 6.14 -12.90
CA ASN A 10 -19.99 5.62 -13.60
C ASN A 10 -19.82 4.12 -13.88
N GLU A 11 -18.66 3.70 -14.42
CA GLU A 11 -18.33 2.29 -14.64
C GLU A 11 -18.49 1.46 -13.36
N CYS A 12 -17.93 1.93 -12.23
CA CYS A 12 -18.06 1.27 -10.94
C CYS A 12 -19.52 1.17 -10.48
N ILE A 13 -20.31 2.22 -10.68
CA ILE A 13 -21.73 2.25 -10.31
C ILE A 13 -22.52 1.28 -11.18
N ASP A 14 -22.31 1.29 -12.50
CA ASP A 14 -23.00 0.42 -13.46
C ASP A 14 -22.73 -1.07 -13.16
N ILE A 15 -21.48 -1.42 -12.84
CA ILE A 15 -21.11 -2.77 -12.41
C ILE A 15 -21.90 -3.16 -11.16
N LEU A 16 -21.87 -2.33 -10.11
CA LEU A 16 -22.56 -2.63 -8.84
C LEU A 16 -24.07 -2.67 -8.97
N ASP A 17 -24.65 -1.82 -9.82
CA ASP A 17 -26.09 -1.74 -10.05
C ASP A 17 -26.62 -2.96 -10.82
N GLY A 18 -25.79 -3.53 -11.71
CA GLY A 18 -26.05 -4.78 -12.41
C GLY A 18 -25.86 -6.04 -11.57
N LYS A 19 -25.17 -5.94 -10.42
CA LYS A 19 -24.97 -7.08 -9.52
C LYS A 19 -26.23 -7.39 -8.70
N GLY A 20 -26.45 -8.68 -8.45
CA GLY A 20 -27.54 -9.19 -7.63
C GLY A 20 -27.24 -9.12 -6.13
N LYS A 21 -27.93 -9.98 -5.35
CA LYS A 21 -27.64 -10.17 -3.92
C LYS A 21 -26.22 -10.71 -3.75
N GLY A 22 -25.42 -10.12 -2.87
CA GLY A 22 -24.04 -10.55 -2.63
C GLY A 22 -23.21 -9.56 -1.81
N ARG A 23 -21.95 -9.93 -1.57
CA ARG A 23 -20.99 -9.15 -0.80
C ARG A 23 -19.82 -8.77 -1.71
N TYR A 24 -19.74 -7.50 -2.10
CA TYR A 24 -18.81 -7.04 -3.12
C TYR A 24 -17.78 -6.08 -2.54
N LEU A 25 -16.55 -6.14 -3.05
CA LEU A 25 -15.47 -5.24 -2.68
C LEU A 25 -15.08 -4.35 -3.87
N VAL A 26 -14.95 -3.06 -3.59
CA VAL A 26 -14.43 -2.05 -4.52
C VAL A 26 -13.09 -1.55 -4.00
N GLN A 27 -12.06 -1.76 -4.80
CA GLN A 27 -10.74 -1.19 -4.59
C GLN A 27 -10.63 0.11 -5.38
N MET A 28 -10.58 1.22 -4.66
CA MET A 28 -10.46 2.55 -5.25
C MET A 28 -9.51 3.39 -4.40
N ALA A 29 -8.42 3.83 -5.01
CA ALA A 29 -7.38 4.57 -4.33
C ALA A 29 -7.87 5.89 -3.70
N THR A 30 -7.17 6.33 -2.66
CA THR A 30 -7.39 7.65 -2.05
C THR A 30 -7.22 8.74 -3.10
N GLY A 31 -8.15 9.69 -3.13
CA GLY A 31 -8.18 10.76 -4.14
C GLY A 31 -9.04 10.46 -5.37
N LEU A 32 -9.43 9.19 -5.60
CA LEU A 32 -10.32 8.82 -6.72
C LEU A 32 -11.82 8.98 -6.40
N GLY A 33 -12.17 9.49 -5.22
CA GLY A 33 -13.55 9.88 -4.92
C GLY A 33 -14.47 8.75 -4.45
N LYS A 34 -13.95 7.78 -3.67
CA LYS A 34 -14.72 6.69 -3.02
C LYS A 34 -16.09 7.15 -2.48
N THR A 35 -16.09 8.19 -1.63
CA THR A 35 -17.30 8.74 -1.00
C THR A 35 -18.33 9.25 -2.00
N VAL A 36 -17.87 9.90 -3.08
CA VAL A 36 -18.76 10.38 -4.14
C VAL A 36 -19.34 9.19 -4.90
N THR A 37 -18.53 8.17 -5.20
CA THR A 37 -18.98 6.97 -5.91
C THR A 37 -20.08 6.23 -5.14
N PHE A 38 -19.85 5.88 -3.87
CA PHE A 38 -20.85 5.10 -3.14
C PHE A 38 -22.11 5.90 -2.80
N ALA A 39 -22.01 7.21 -2.64
CA ALA A 39 -23.17 8.05 -2.37
C ALA A 39 -24.10 8.22 -3.59
N ASN A 40 -23.62 7.88 -4.79
CA ASN A 40 -24.39 7.92 -6.03
C ASN A 40 -24.86 6.52 -6.51
N LEU A 41 -24.62 5.46 -5.73
CA LEU A 41 -25.15 4.13 -6.04
C LEU A 41 -26.69 4.12 -5.98
N LYS A 42 -27.32 3.33 -6.86
CA LYS A 42 -28.77 3.17 -6.83
C LYS A 42 -29.18 2.40 -5.58
N ARG A 43 -29.75 3.13 -4.63
CA ARG A 43 -30.25 2.58 -3.37
C ARG A 43 -31.20 1.41 -3.62
N LYS A 44 -31.03 0.37 -2.81
CA LYS A 44 -31.80 -0.87 -2.87
C LYS A 44 -32.87 -0.94 -1.77
N GLY A 45 -33.28 0.21 -1.25
CA GLY A 45 -34.12 0.38 -0.06
C GLY A 45 -33.38 1.23 0.96
N ARG A 46 -33.46 0.90 2.26
CA ARG A 46 -32.72 1.64 3.30
C ARG A 46 -31.24 1.29 3.26
N MET A 47 -30.40 2.31 3.43
CA MET A 47 -28.94 2.21 3.35
C MET A 47 -28.29 2.51 4.70
N LEU A 48 -27.37 1.65 5.11
CA LEU A 48 -26.47 1.90 6.24
C LEU A 48 -25.06 2.14 5.72
N ILE A 49 -24.42 3.23 6.14
CA ILE A 49 -23.01 3.55 5.84
C ILE A 49 -22.23 3.37 7.14
N LEU A 50 -21.23 2.48 7.12
CA LEU A 50 -20.37 2.18 8.25
C LEU A 50 -19.00 2.84 8.06
N SER A 51 -18.63 3.69 9.03
CA SER A 51 -17.34 4.37 9.06
C SER A 51 -16.69 4.22 10.44
N HIS A 52 -15.35 4.24 10.50
CA HIS A 52 -14.62 4.12 11.77
C HIS A 52 -14.26 5.46 12.42
N ARG A 53 -14.30 6.57 11.67
CA ARG A 53 -14.02 7.93 12.16
C ARG A 53 -15.23 8.85 12.08
N GLU A 54 -15.30 9.80 13.00
CA GLU A 54 -16.40 10.77 13.07
C GLU A 54 -16.54 11.62 11.80
N GLU A 55 -15.42 12.09 11.25
CA GLU A 55 -15.42 12.93 10.04
C GLU A 55 -16.02 12.18 8.84
N LEU A 56 -15.71 10.89 8.71
CA LEU A 56 -16.22 10.01 7.66
C LEU A 56 -17.69 9.62 7.86
N VAL A 57 -18.25 9.75 9.07
CA VAL A 57 -19.69 9.53 9.30
C VAL A 57 -20.50 10.69 8.70
N ARG A 58 -20.02 11.93 8.84
CA ARG A 58 -20.76 13.12 8.39
C ARG A 58 -20.56 13.43 6.92
N GLN A 59 -19.36 13.20 6.40
CA GLN A 59 -18.96 13.58 5.04
C GLN A 59 -19.90 13.08 3.93
N PRO A 60 -20.39 11.82 3.93
CA PRO A 60 -21.20 11.31 2.84
C PRO A 60 -22.58 11.98 2.73
N LEU A 61 -23.12 12.49 3.83
CA LEU A 61 -24.51 12.94 3.93
C LEU A 61 -24.83 14.12 3.00
N LYS A 62 -23.84 14.96 2.71
CA LYS A 62 -23.99 16.11 1.79
C LYS A 62 -24.30 15.70 0.34
N TYR A 63 -24.06 14.44 -0.02
CA TYR A 63 -24.29 13.91 -1.35
C TYR A 63 -25.69 13.32 -1.54
N PHE A 64 -26.41 13.04 -0.45
CA PHE A 64 -27.73 12.44 -0.50
C PHE A 64 -28.84 13.50 -0.57
N GLN A 65 -29.79 13.31 -1.48
CA GLN A 65 -30.98 14.16 -1.63
C GLN A 65 -32.23 13.46 -1.04
N CYS A 66 -32.08 12.87 0.15
CA CYS A 66 -33.12 12.09 0.83
C CYS A 66 -33.00 12.24 2.35
N SER A 67 -33.89 11.61 3.11
CA SER A 67 -33.79 11.63 4.58
C SER A 67 -32.49 10.96 5.03
N THR A 68 -31.71 11.66 5.86
CA THR A 68 -30.41 11.21 6.36
C THR A 68 -30.33 11.26 7.87
N GLY A 69 -29.81 10.21 8.49
CA GLY A 69 -29.64 10.06 9.94
C GLY A 69 -28.19 9.78 10.33
N ILE A 70 -27.82 10.17 11.56
CA ILE A 70 -26.49 9.89 12.15
C ILE A 70 -26.63 9.00 13.37
N GLU A 71 -25.88 7.90 13.40
CA GLU A 71 -25.78 6.99 14.53
C GLU A 71 -24.36 7.02 15.13
N MET A 72 -24.11 8.01 16.02
CA MET A 72 -22.77 8.26 16.58
C MET A 72 -22.84 9.00 17.91
N ALA A 73 -22.04 8.59 18.91
CA ALA A 73 -21.95 9.26 20.21
C ALA A 73 -23.33 9.54 20.84
N ALA A 74 -23.73 10.79 21.10
CA ALA A 74 -25.06 11.11 21.63
C ALA A 74 -26.18 11.05 20.57
N GLN A 75 -25.85 11.11 19.28
CA GLN A 75 -26.82 11.12 18.19
C GLN A 75 -27.41 9.72 17.95
N ARG A 76 -28.67 9.70 17.54
CA ARG A 76 -29.49 8.52 17.28
C ARG A 76 -30.30 8.77 16.02
N SER A 77 -30.21 7.87 15.05
CA SER A 77 -31.06 7.82 13.87
C SER A 77 -32.51 7.45 14.26
N GLN A 78 -33.46 7.94 13.46
CA GLN A 78 -34.91 7.87 13.69
C GLN A 78 -35.67 7.29 12.48
N GLY A 79 -35.06 6.34 11.77
CA GLY A 79 -35.73 5.63 10.67
C GLY A 79 -35.49 6.22 9.28
N GLU A 80 -34.49 7.08 9.13
CA GLU A 80 -34.15 7.73 7.86
C GLU A 80 -33.75 6.71 6.78
N GLU A 81 -33.92 7.10 5.52
CA GLU A 81 -33.62 6.25 4.38
C GLU A 81 -32.12 5.92 4.27
N VAL A 82 -31.26 6.86 4.67
CA VAL A 82 -29.81 6.67 4.73
C VAL A 82 -29.35 6.96 6.14
N VAL A 83 -28.77 5.95 6.80
CA VAL A 83 -28.17 6.08 8.12
C VAL A 83 -26.66 5.98 7.97
N SER A 84 -25.93 7.01 8.39
CA SER A 84 -24.47 6.93 8.51
C SER A 84 -24.08 6.76 9.97
N ALA A 85 -23.25 5.75 10.23
CA ALA A 85 -23.00 5.25 11.56
C ALA A 85 -21.52 5.05 11.83
N SER A 86 -21.10 5.41 13.04
CA SER A 86 -19.81 4.98 13.56
C SER A 86 -19.92 3.53 14.00
N VAL A 87 -18.98 2.68 13.55
CA VAL A 87 -18.93 1.26 13.97
C VAL A 87 -18.83 1.11 15.48
N GLN A 88 -18.08 1.99 16.14
CA GLN A 88 -17.94 2.01 17.59
C GLN A 88 -19.25 2.30 18.31
N SER A 89 -20.15 3.08 17.71
CA SER A 89 -21.44 3.43 18.31
C SER A 89 -22.52 2.39 18.01
N ILE A 90 -22.64 1.95 16.75
CA ILE A 90 -23.73 1.07 16.33
C ILE A 90 -23.60 -0.35 16.90
N VAL A 91 -22.38 -0.85 17.14
CA VAL A 91 -22.14 -2.19 17.71
C VAL A 91 -22.76 -2.38 19.11
N HIS A 92 -23.00 -1.28 19.83
CA HIS A 92 -23.64 -1.25 21.14
C HIS A 92 -25.14 -0.90 21.09
N ARG A 93 -25.71 -0.80 19.88
CA ARG A 93 -27.10 -0.36 19.64
C ARG A 93 -27.80 -1.24 18.62
N LEU A 94 -27.26 -2.44 18.36
CA LEU A 94 -27.77 -3.36 17.36
C LEU A 94 -29.21 -3.79 17.68
N ASP A 95 -29.56 -3.84 18.96
CA ASP A 95 -30.92 -4.10 19.48
C ASP A 95 -31.97 -3.08 19.01
N ARG A 96 -31.56 -1.87 18.62
CA ARG A 96 -32.47 -0.85 18.06
C ARG A 96 -32.84 -1.10 16.60
N PHE A 97 -32.13 -1.99 15.91
CA PHE A 97 -32.30 -2.24 14.49
C PHE A 97 -32.63 -3.70 14.24
N LYS A 98 -33.61 -3.97 13.39
CA LYS A 98 -33.88 -5.35 12.97
C LYS A 98 -32.76 -5.87 12.05
N PRO A 99 -32.52 -7.18 11.99
CA PRO A 99 -31.55 -7.76 11.07
C PRO A 99 -31.78 -7.39 9.59
N ASP A 100 -33.03 -7.25 9.18
CA ASP A 100 -33.48 -6.93 7.82
C ASP A 100 -33.79 -5.45 7.60
N GLU A 101 -33.42 -4.58 8.54
CA GLU A 101 -33.76 -3.15 8.52
C GLU A 101 -33.10 -2.38 7.35
N PHE A 102 -31.95 -2.86 6.87
CA PHE A 102 -31.16 -2.23 5.81
C PHE A 102 -30.98 -3.18 4.61
N ASP A 103 -31.45 -2.76 3.45
CA ASP A 103 -31.28 -3.52 2.20
C ASP A 103 -29.87 -3.41 1.62
N MET A 104 -29.17 -2.32 1.94
CA MET A 104 -27.82 -2.05 1.46
C MET A 104 -26.93 -1.57 2.60
N ILE A 105 -25.76 -2.17 2.74
CA ILE A 105 -24.74 -1.73 3.69
C ILE A 105 -23.49 -1.36 2.91
N ILE A 106 -23.05 -0.11 3.09
CA ILE A 106 -21.76 0.38 2.61
C ILE A 106 -20.77 0.34 3.76
N VAL A 107 -19.59 -0.21 3.52
CA VAL A 107 -18.48 -0.20 4.48
C VAL A 107 -17.35 0.64 3.92
N ASP A 108 -17.16 1.84 4.48
CA ASP A 108 -15.99 2.66 4.15
C ASP A 108 -14.76 2.15 4.93
N GLU A 109 -13.61 2.21 4.27
CA GLU A 109 -12.37 1.57 4.72
C GLU A 109 -12.57 0.09 5.11
N ALA A 110 -13.12 -0.67 4.15
CA ALA A 110 -13.49 -2.08 4.32
C ALA A 110 -12.34 -3.01 4.76
N HIS A 111 -11.07 -2.59 4.67
CA HIS A 111 -9.96 -3.34 5.27
C HIS A 111 -10.09 -3.52 6.80
N HIS A 112 -10.92 -2.71 7.48
CA HIS A 112 -11.25 -2.89 8.89
C HIS A 112 -12.31 -3.96 9.16
N SER A 113 -13.02 -4.46 8.13
CA SER A 113 -14.14 -5.38 8.29
C SER A 113 -13.78 -6.68 9.04
N ALA A 114 -12.51 -7.10 8.97
CA ALA A 114 -11.99 -8.26 9.69
C ALA A 114 -11.94 -8.10 11.23
N ALA A 115 -12.10 -6.88 11.76
CA ALA A 115 -12.10 -6.62 13.19
C ALA A 115 -13.37 -7.20 13.87
N LYS A 116 -13.23 -7.63 15.13
CA LYS A 116 -14.35 -8.23 15.90
C LYS A 116 -15.57 -7.31 15.97
N THR A 117 -15.36 -6.01 16.08
CA THR A 117 -16.43 -5.00 16.13
C THR A 117 -17.20 -4.93 14.82
N TYR A 118 -16.50 -4.89 13.68
CA TYR A 118 -17.13 -4.93 12.36
C TYR A 118 -17.88 -6.24 12.13
N ARG A 119 -17.25 -7.39 12.44
CA ARG A 119 -17.90 -8.71 12.32
C ARG A 119 -19.22 -8.76 13.07
N LYS A 120 -19.24 -8.33 14.33
CA LYS A 120 -20.47 -8.31 15.13
C LYS A 120 -21.59 -7.47 14.49
N VAL A 121 -21.26 -6.35 13.86
CA VAL A 121 -22.25 -5.52 13.14
C VAL A 121 -22.73 -6.23 11.88
N LEU A 122 -21.80 -6.77 11.08
CA LEU A 122 -22.11 -7.44 9.81
C LEU A 122 -22.80 -8.80 9.98
N GLU A 123 -22.62 -9.48 11.12
CA GLU A 123 -23.32 -10.71 11.49
C GLU A 123 -24.76 -10.46 11.96
N HIS A 124 -25.05 -9.27 12.49
CA HIS A 124 -26.40 -8.88 12.91
C HIS A 124 -27.31 -8.56 11.73
N PHE A 125 -26.79 -7.89 10.70
CA PHE A 125 -27.58 -7.46 9.56
C PHE A 125 -27.55 -8.45 8.40
N THR A 126 -28.66 -8.57 7.68
CA THR A 126 -28.81 -9.44 6.50
C THR A 126 -29.19 -8.64 5.25
N PRO A 127 -28.32 -7.74 4.76
CA PRO A 127 -28.66 -6.89 3.63
C PRO A 127 -28.75 -7.68 2.32
N ARG A 128 -29.46 -7.10 1.34
CA ARG A 128 -29.42 -7.58 -0.04
C ARG A 128 -28.04 -7.33 -0.65
N GLN A 129 -27.40 -6.20 -0.37
CA GLN A 129 -26.04 -5.92 -0.84
C GLN A 129 -25.17 -5.40 0.29
N LEU A 130 -24.02 -6.05 0.48
CA LEU A 130 -22.93 -5.53 1.31
C LEU A 130 -21.81 -5.08 0.38
N ILE A 131 -21.45 -3.80 0.41
CA ILE A 131 -20.44 -3.24 -0.49
C ILE A 131 -19.34 -2.58 0.33
N GLY A 132 -18.12 -3.10 0.20
CA GLY A 132 -16.94 -2.53 0.83
C GLY A 132 -16.22 -1.58 -0.12
N PHE A 133 -15.79 -0.43 0.36
CA PHE A 133 -14.88 0.46 -0.35
C PHE A 133 -13.55 0.54 0.41
N THR A 134 -12.44 0.35 -0.29
CA THR A 134 -11.12 0.49 0.32
C THR A 134 -10.08 0.95 -0.69
N ALA A 135 -9.05 1.65 -0.23
CA ALA A 135 -7.88 1.97 -1.07
C ALA A 135 -6.88 0.81 -1.14
N THR A 136 -6.90 -0.06 -0.13
CA THR A 136 -5.82 -1.01 0.18
C THR A 136 -6.44 -2.28 0.76
N PRO A 137 -6.73 -3.28 -0.09
CA PRO A 137 -7.29 -4.53 0.39
C PRO A 137 -6.24 -5.37 1.14
N ASN A 138 -4.95 -5.17 0.84
CA ASN A 138 -3.86 -5.91 1.47
C ASN A 138 -3.63 -5.44 2.90
N ARG A 139 -3.96 -6.32 3.85
CA ARG A 139 -3.43 -6.26 5.22
C ARG A 139 -2.23 -7.21 5.29
N ALA A 140 -1.22 -6.87 6.10
CA ALA A 140 -0.13 -7.80 6.46
C ALA A 140 -0.65 -9.10 7.11
N ASP A 141 -1.86 -9.08 7.66
CA ASP A 141 -2.60 -10.26 8.11
C ASP A 141 -3.50 -10.75 6.97
N LYS A 142 -2.95 -11.59 6.09
CA LYS A 142 -3.59 -12.17 4.89
C LYS A 142 -4.82 -13.08 5.13
N ALA A 143 -5.29 -13.16 6.35
CA ALA A 143 -6.57 -13.80 6.66
C ALA A 143 -7.61 -12.69 6.85
N ARG A 144 -8.80 -12.83 6.22
CA ARG A 144 -10.14 -12.36 6.71
C ARG A 144 -10.97 -11.40 5.84
N LEU A 145 -10.49 -10.87 4.69
CA LEU A 145 -11.39 -10.12 3.78
C LEU A 145 -12.25 -11.06 2.93
N ASN A 146 -11.70 -12.18 2.48
CA ASN A 146 -12.42 -13.25 1.76
C ASN A 146 -13.54 -13.87 2.62
N ASP A 147 -13.46 -13.79 3.96
CA ASP A 147 -14.53 -14.25 4.86
C ASP A 147 -15.78 -13.33 4.81
N ILE A 148 -15.63 -12.12 4.27
CA ILE A 148 -16.62 -11.04 4.37
C ILE A 148 -17.08 -10.56 3.00
N PHE A 149 -16.24 -10.64 1.97
CA PHE A 149 -16.57 -10.25 0.61
C PHE A 149 -16.31 -11.42 -0.34
N ASP A 150 -17.23 -11.61 -1.27
CA ASP A 150 -17.24 -12.74 -2.19
C ASP A 150 -16.40 -12.44 -3.44
N GLU A 151 -16.38 -11.17 -3.89
CA GLU A 151 -15.80 -10.77 -5.18
C GLU A 151 -15.27 -9.31 -5.13
N ILE A 152 -14.08 -9.09 -5.71
CA ILE A 152 -13.62 -7.74 -6.07
C ILE A 152 -14.20 -7.39 -7.44
N VAL A 153 -15.19 -6.50 -7.46
CA VAL A 153 -15.93 -6.16 -8.69
C VAL A 153 -15.32 -4.99 -9.45
N PHE A 154 -14.47 -4.20 -8.80
CA PHE A 154 -13.89 -3.01 -9.39
C PHE A 154 -12.55 -2.66 -8.73
N LYS A 155 -11.54 -2.34 -9.55
CA LYS A 155 -10.18 -2.02 -9.10
C LYS A 155 -9.58 -0.84 -9.85
N ARG A 156 -9.26 0.23 -9.12
CA ARG A 156 -8.53 1.41 -9.60
C ARG A 156 -7.56 1.87 -8.52
N ASP A 157 -6.29 1.52 -8.69
CA ASP A 157 -5.22 1.88 -7.76
C ASP A 157 -4.65 3.28 -8.05
N LEU A 158 -3.68 3.71 -7.24
CA LEU A 158 -3.00 5.00 -7.41
C LEU A 158 -2.32 5.09 -8.77
N LYS A 159 -1.64 4.02 -9.18
CA LYS A 159 -0.94 3.92 -10.46
C LYS A 159 -1.87 4.18 -11.64
N TRP A 160 -3.04 3.55 -11.64
CA TRP A 160 -4.07 3.78 -12.64
C TRP A 160 -4.58 5.21 -12.60
N GLY A 161 -4.82 5.76 -11.41
CA GLY A 161 -5.32 7.12 -11.22
C GLY A 161 -4.40 8.18 -11.82
N ILE A 162 -3.08 8.04 -11.61
CA ILE A 162 -2.08 8.96 -12.17
C ILE A 162 -1.97 8.76 -13.69
N LYS A 163 -1.86 7.52 -14.18
CA LYS A 163 -1.74 7.22 -15.62
C LYS A 163 -2.90 7.72 -16.47
N ASN A 164 -4.11 7.78 -15.90
CA ASN A 164 -5.31 8.25 -16.59
C ASN A 164 -5.62 9.72 -16.30
N GLY A 165 -4.70 10.46 -15.66
CA GLY A 165 -4.84 11.89 -15.41
C GLY A 165 -5.94 12.25 -14.41
N TYR A 166 -6.37 11.31 -13.56
CA TYR A 166 -7.35 11.56 -12.48
C TYR A 166 -6.69 11.96 -11.15
N LEU A 167 -5.38 11.73 -11.03
CA LEU A 167 -4.48 12.14 -9.97
C LEU A 167 -3.25 12.80 -10.62
N CYS A 168 -2.59 13.74 -9.91
CA CYS A 168 -1.34 14.34 -10.39
C CYS A 168 -0.17 13.36 -10.28
N ASP A 169 0.92 13.62 -11.00
CA ASP A 169 2.15 12.84 -10.88
C ASP A 169 2.85 13.07 -9.52
N ILE A 170 3.85 12.24 -9.19
CA ILE A 170 4.64 12.36 -7.96
C ILE A 170 6.13 12.43 -8.29
N ASP A 171 6.79 13.47 -7.79
CA ASP A 171 8.24 13.59 -7.70
C ASP A 171 8.68 13.13 -6.29
N CYS A 172 9.31 11.96 -6.21
CA CYS A 172 9.69 11.32 -4.96
C CYS A 172 11.14 11.65 -4.56
N LYS A 173 11.32 12.10 -3.32
CA LYS A 173 12.61 12.41 -2.71
C LYS A 173 12.78 11.63 -1.41
N ARG A 174 14.00 11.22 -1.08
CA ARG A 174 14.28 10.46 0.15
C ARG A 174 15.31 11.18 0.98
N VAL A 175 14.98 11.47 2.23
CA VAL A 175 15.90 12.13 3.15
C VAL A 175 16.15 11.25 4.35
N ASN A 176 17.40 10.88 4.58
CA ASN A 176 17.79 10.18 5.79
C ASN A 176 17.86 11.17 6.96
N ILE A 177 16.94 11.04 7.91
CA ILE A 177 16.83 11.91 9.09
C ILE A 177 17.42 11.29 10.35
N GLY A 178 18.10 10.14 10.23
CA GLY A 178 18.95 9.58 11.29
C GLY A 178 18.24 8.83 12.42
N TYR A 179 16.92 8.59 12.35
CA TYR A 179 16.25 7.77 13.37
C TYR A 179 16.70 6.30 13.34
N ASP A 180 16.47 5.58 14.44
CA ASP A 180 16.70 4.14 14.55
C ASP A 180 15.48 3.42 15.15
N LEU A 181 14.86 2.55 14.35
CA LEU A 181 13.66 1.79 14.73
C LEU A 181 13.95 0.33 15.10
N ARG A 182 15.22 -0.09 15.21
CA ARG A 182 15.58 -1.51 15.49
C ARG A 182 14.95 -2.04 16.79
N ALA A 183 14.83 -1.17 17.80
CA ALA A 183 14.27 -1.51 19.11
C ALA A 183 12.75 -1.24 19.25
N VAL A 184 12.13 -0.56 18.28
CA VAL A 184 10.71 -0.20 18.33
C VAL A 184 9.87 -1.43 18.01
N HIS A 185 8.81 -1.72 18.75
CA HIS A 185 7.95 -2.89 18.57
C HIS A 185 6.81 -2.62 17.59
N THR A 186 6.23 -3.69 17.04
CA THR A 186 5.03 -3.64 16.19
C THR A 186 3.80 -3.97 17.03
N ARG A 187 2.78 -3.13 16.97
CA ARG A 187 1.49 -3.32 17.65
C ARG A 187 0.35 -3.07 16.67
N GLY A 188 -0.45 -4.11 16.41
CA GLY A 188 -1.61 -3.98 15.52
C GLY A 188 -1.26 -3.76 14.06
N GLY A 189 -0.08 -4.23 13.62
CA GLY A 189 0.38 -4.13 12.23
C GLY A 189 1.13 -2.84 11.88
N ASP A 190 1.41 -1.96 12.85
CA ASP A 190 2.26 -0.77 12.68
C ASP A 190 3.17 -0.59 13.92
N TYR A 191 4.10 0.36 13.90
CA TYR A 191 4.96 0.65 15.05
C TYR A 191 4.16 1.10 16.29
N ALA A 192 4.63 0.69 17.48
CA ALA A 192 4.05 1.08 18.75
C ALA A 192 4.16 2.61 18.93
N PRO A 193 3.04 3.35 19.10
CA PRO A 193 3.06 4.81 19.02
C PRO A 193 3.98 5.52 20.02
N GLY A 194 4.08 5.01 21.25
CA GLY A 194 4.94 5.59 22.29
C GLY A 194 6.42 5.45 21.95
N GLU A 195 6.85 4.21 21.68
CA GLU A 195 8.24 3.90 21.30
C GLU A 195 8.64 4.58 19.98
N LEU A 196 7.72 4.67 19.02
CA LEU A 196 7.94 5.42 17.79
C LEU A 196 8.16 6.91 18.08
N SER A 197 7.40 7.51 18.99
CA SER A 197 7.58 8.92 19.36
C SER A 197 8.95 9.17 19.97
N GLU A 198 9.44 8.26 20.81
CA GLU A 198 10.77 8.37 21.43
C GLU A 198 11.88 8.24 20.38
N ALA A 199 11.78 7.24 19.49
CA ALA A 199 12.77 7.01 18.45
C ALA A 199 12.85 8.13 17.39
N MET A 200 11.78 8.91 17.25
CA MET A 200 11.72 10.06 16.34
C MET A 200 12.15 11.38 16.98
N SER A 201 12.34 11.42 18.30
CA SER A 201 12.82 12.62 18.98
C SER A 201 14.24 12.96 18.53
N GLY A 202 14.49 14.24 18.23
CA GLY A 202 15.77 14.72 17.72
C GLY A 202 15.89 14.72 16.20
N THR A 203 14.85 14.32 15.47
CA THR A 203 14.83 14.35 13.99
C THR A 203 14.28 15.66 13.41
N GLU A 204 13.79 16.55 14.26
CA GLU A 204 12.98 17.71 13.87
C GLU A 204 13.77 18.73 13.05
N ASP A 205 15.06 18.90 13.34
CA ASP A 205 15.97 19.78 12.59
C ASP A 205 16.15 19.29 11.15
N ALA A 206 16.35 17.98 10.95
CA ALA A 206 16.49 17.40 9.62
C ALA A 206 15.18 17.48 8.81
N ILE A 207 14.02 17.36 9.47
CA ILE A 207 12.70 17.54 8.84
C ILE A 207 12.50 19.00 8.42
N ALA A 208 12.85 19.96 9.28
CA ALA A 208 12.74 21.39 8.98
C ALA A 208 13.70 21.83 7.85
N GLU A 209 14.91 21.25 7.81
CA GLU A 209 15.85 21.42 6.70
C GLU A 209 15.28 20.85 5.39
N SER A 210 14.71 19.64 5.44
CA SER A 210 14.05 19.02 4.28
C SER A 210 12.89 19.87 3.75
N TYR A 211 12.07 20.42 4.65
CA TYR A 211 11.02 21.37 4.29
C TYR A 211 11.59 22.59 3.57
N THR A 212 12.59 23.25 4.18
CA THR A 212 13.16 24.49 3.65
C THR A 212 13.84 24.30 2.29
N THR A 213 14.51 23.18 2.09
CA THR A 213 15.36 22.94 0.91
C THR A 213 14.63 22.25 -0.24
N MET A 214 13.62 21.43 0.05
CA MET A 214 13.03 20.52 -0.94
C MET A 214 11.54 20.72 -1.18
N SER A 215 10.81 21.36 -0.26
CA SER A 215 9.37 21.57 -0.42
C SER A 215 9.05 22.59 -1.51
N LYS A 216 7.87 22.44 -2.10
CA LYS A 216 7.28 23.37 -3.06
C LYS A 216 5.87 23.72 -2.57
N GLY A 217 5.65 25.01 -2.32
CA GLY A 217 4.33 25.56 -2.02
C GLY A 217 3.66 24.96 -0.78
N ALA A 218 2.34 24.77 -0.85
CA ALA A 218 1.50 24.36 0.25
C ALA A 218 1.86 22.93 0.72
N THR A 219 2.31 22.80 1.97
CA THR A 219 2.91 21.56 2.48
C THR A 219 2.10 20.91 3.60
N LEU A 220 1.96 19.59 3.54
CA LEU A 220 1.45 18.76 4.64
C LEU A 220 2.57 17.88 5.21
N ILE A 221 2.78 17.94 6.52
CA ILE A 221 3.74 17.09 7.24
C ILE A 221 2.97 16.11 8.14
N PHE A 222 3.28 14.82 8.02
CA PHE A 222 2.74 13.77 8.88
C PHE A 222 3.74 13.39 9.96
N ALA A 223 3.52 13.86 11.18
CA ALA A 223 4.38 13.62 12.32
C ALA A 223 4.03 12.32 13.06
N ALA A 224 5.01 11.79 13.80
CA ALA A 224 4.87 10.53 14.55
C ALA A 224 3.94 10.65 15.77
N SER A 225 3.95 11.82 16.43
CA SER A 225 3.14 12.13 17.61
C SER A 225 2.78 13.61 17.64
N VAL A 226 1.91 14.02 18.57
CA VAL A 226 1.58 15.44 18.79
C VAL A 226 2.81 16.22 19.28
N ALA A 227 3.58 15.67 20.22
CA ALA A 227 4.80 16.30 20.70
C ALA A 227 5.84 16.46 19.57
N HIS A 228 5.98 15.45 18.71
CA HIS A 228 6.84 15.54 17.54
C HIS A 228 6.35 16.61 16.56
N ALA A 229 5.04 16.71 16.33
CA ALA A 229 4.46 17.76 15.48
C ALA A 229 4.74 19.17 16.00
N GLU A 230 4.60 19.38 17.31
CA GLU A 230 4.89 20.65 17.99
C GLU A 230 6.38 21.01 17.88
N ALA A 231 7.27 20.04 18.12
CA ALA A 231 8.72 20.25 18.02
C ALA A 231 9.19 20.55 16.58
N ILE A 232 8.56 19.96 15.55
CA ILE A 232 8.80 20.35 14.15
C ILE A 232 8.30 21.78 13.90
N ALA A 233 7.13 22.14 14.42
CA ALA A 233 6.54 23.46 14.20
C ALA A 233 7.38 24.60 14.77
N GLU A 234 8.06 24.36 15.90
CA GLU A 234 9.03 25.31 16.48
C GLU A 234 10.19 25.66 15.52
N ARG A 235 10.49 24.78 14.55
CA ARG A 235 11.58 24.95 13.57
C ARG A 235 11.09 25.42 12.20
N ILE A 236 9.78 25.38 11.96
CA ILE A 236 9.18 25.81 10.69
C ILE A 236 8.30 27.04 10.95
N PRO A 237 8.78 28.26 10.65
CA PRO A 237 7.99 29.47 10.79
C PRO A 237 6.65 29.39 10.06
N GLU A 238 5.62 29.99 10.66
CA GLU A 238 4.26 30.08 10.09
C GLU A 238 3.55 28.73 9.88
N SER A 239 4.14 27.62 10.34
CA SER A 239 3.48 26.33 10.34
C SER A 239 2.40 26.24 11.42
N VAL A 240 1.37 25.44 11.15
CA VAL A 240 0.27 25.21 12.10
C VAL A 240 0.11 23.73 12.40
N VAL A 241 0.10 23.39 13.69
CA VAL A 241 -0.12 22.02 14.17
C VAL A 241 -1.61 21.72 14.28
N ILE A 242 -2.02 20.58 13.71
CA ILE A 242 -3.38 20.08 13.77
C ILE A 242 -3.41 18.74 14.48
N THR A 243 -4.18 18.70 15.57
CA THR A 243 -4.38 17.53 16.43
C THR A 243 -5.87 17.19 16.50
N GLY A 244 -6.21 16.04 17.08
CA GLY A 244 -7.61 15.68 17.34
C GLY A 244 -8.37 16.70 18.20
N LYS A 245 -7.66 17.50 19.00
CA LYS A 245 -8.24 18.54 19.88
C LYS A 245 -8.41 19.90 19.18
N THR A 246 -7.84 20.09 18.00
CA THR A 246 -7.92 21.37 17.28
C THR A 246 -9.37 21.67 16.90
N LYS A 247 -9.89 22.78 17.43
CA LYS A 247 -11.19 23.36 17.06
C LYS A 247 -11.05 24.18 15.77
N ASN A 248 -12.16 24.45 15.08
CA ASN A 248 -12.19 25.30 13.87
C ASN A 248 -11.29 24.84 12.72
N ARG A 249 -11.12 23.51 12.53
CA ARG A 249 -10.26 22.95 11.47
C ARG A 249 -10.62 23.46 10.07
N GLN A 250 -11.90 23.72 9.80
CA GLN A 250 -12.36 24.25 8.51
C GLN A 250 -11.75 25.62 8.19
N ASP A 251 -11.62 26.50 9.18
CA ASP A 251 -11.03 27.83 8.99
C ASP A 251 -9.52 27.72 8.69
N ILE A 252 -8.81 26.86 9.43
CA ILE A 252 -7.37 26.60 9.18
C ILE A 252 -7.17 26.00 7.78
N ILE A 253 -8.02 25.06 7.36
CA ILE A 253 -7.98 24.48 6.02
C ILE A 253 -8.26 25.54 4.95
N GLN A 254 -9.20 26.47 5.21
CA GLN A 254 -9.49 27.57 4.31
C GLN A 254 -8.27 28.50 4.17
N GLN A 255 -7.65 28.91 5.29
CA GLN A 255 -6.45 29.74 5.29
C GLN A 255 -5.27 29.05 4.57
N PHE A 256 -5.12 27.73 4.74
CA PHE A 256 -4.13 26.94 4.00
C PHE A 256 -4.42 26.93 2.49
N THR A 257 -5.69 26.75 2.11
CA THR A 257 -6.12 26.78 0.69
C THR A 257 -5.98 28.17 0.06
N GLU A 258 -6.03 29.22 0.88
CA GLU A 258 -5.74 30.60 0.48
C GLU A 258 -4.24 30.95 0.50
N ARG A 259 -3.36 29.96 0.74
CA ARG A 259 -1.90 30.11 0.88
C ARG A 259 -1.45 31.07 2.00
N LYS A 260 -2.33 31.38 2.97
CA LYS A 260 -1.98 32.16 4.18
C LYS A 260 -1.21 31.34 5.20
N ILE A 261 -1.44 30.03 5.21
CA ILE A 261 -0.67 29.07 6.01
C ILE A 261 0.13 28.22 5.02
N PRO A 262 1.47 28.28 5.02
CA PRO A 262 2.27 27.54 4.05
C PRO A 262 2.40 26.06 4.40
N CYS A 263 2.34 25.71 5.70
CA CYS A 263 2.60 24.36 6.18
C CYS A 263 1.63 23.93 7.29
N LEU A 264 0.98 22.78 7.11
CA LEU A 264 0.22 22.11 8.17
C LEU A 264 0.96 20.86 8.63
N ILE A 265 1.17 20.75 9.94
CA ILE A 265 1.80 19.59 10.57
C ILE A 265 0.70 18.84 11.32
N ASN A 266 0.55 17.55 11.08
CA ASN A 266 -0.53 16.77 11.68
C ASN A 266 -0.05 15.43 12.22
N CYS A 267 -0.77 14.93 13.22
CA CYS A 267 -0.58 13.59 13.77
C CYS A 267 -1.89 12.79 13.63
N MET A 268 -1.96 11.92 12.62
CA MET A 268 -3.11 11.04 12.33
C MET A 268 -4.45 11.75 12.07
N VAL A 269 -4.47 13.07 11.89
CA VAL A 269 -5.71 13.84 11.66
C VAL A 269 -6.08 13.83 10.19
N PHE A 270 -5.13 14.10 9.30
CA PHE A 270 -5.38 14.20 7.87
C PHE A 270 -5.13 12.91 7.11
N THR A 271 -5.04 11.79 7.82
CA THR A 271 -4.97 10.49 7.16
C THR A 271 -6.29 10.19 6.45
N GLU A 272 -7.42 10.74 6.90
CA GLU A 272 -8.78 10.46 6.39
C GLU A 272 -9.70 11.68 6.35
N GLY A 273 -10.77 11.62 5.53
CA GLY A 273 -11.91 12.54 5.58
C GLY A 273 -11.68 14.00 5.19
N THR A 274 -10.46 14.38 4.77
CA THR A 274 -10.09 15.77 4.49
C THR A 274 -9.82 16.01 2.99
N ASP A 275 -10.41 17.09 2.45
CA ASP A 275 -10.38 17.45 1.03
C ASP A 275 -9.61 18.77 0.83
N ILE A 276 -8.33 18.65 0.47
CA ILE A 276 -7.41 19.79 0.27
C ILE A 276 -6.66 19.56 -1.05
N PRO A 277 -7.21 19.96 -2.21
CA PRO A 277 -6.57 19.73 -3.50
C PRO A 277 -5.25 20.48 -3.69
N LEU A 278 -5.09 21.65 -3.04
CA LEU A 278 -3.94 22.54 -3.19
C LEU A 278 -2.60 21.92 -2.76
N VAL A 279 -2.59 20.86 -1.93
CA VAL A 279 -1.36 20.29 -1.37
C VAL A 279 -0.34 19.98 -2.47
N GLU A 280 0.77 20.71 -2.47
CA GLU A 280 1.86 20.64 -3.44
C GLU A 280 3.02 19.78 -2.92
N THR A 281 3.20 19.73 -1.60
CA THR A 281 4.21 18.88 -0.95
C THR A 281 3.62 18.05 0.18
N VAL A 282 4.01 16.77 0.26
CA VAL A 282 3.76 15.90 1.40
C VAL A 282 5.09 15.43 1.97
N ILE A 283 5.30 15.63 3.27
CA ILE A 283 6.46 15.12 4.01
C ILE A 283 6.00 14.02 4.96
N ILE A 284 6.51 12.81 4.76
CA ILE A 284 6.25 11.66 5.62
C ILE A 284 7.32 11.60 6.72
N ALA A 285 7.13 12.38 7.78
CA ALA A 285 7.99 12.40 8.96
C ALA A 285 7.66 11.29 9.98
N ARG A 286 6.65 10.46 9.69
CA ARG A 286 6.26 9.30 10.50
C ARG A 286 6.57 8.02 9.73
N PRO A 287 7.55 7.23 10.17
CA PRO A 287 7.76 5.88 9.67
C PRO A 287 6.51 5.00 9.90
N THR A 288 6.16 4.17 8.92
CA THR A 288 5.04 3.23 9.04
C THR A 288 5.32 1.91 8.35
N GLN A 289 4.74 0.84 8.89
CA GLN A 289 4.75 -0.51 8.28
C GLN A 289 3.44 -0.81 7.52
N SER A 290 2.51 0.15 7.49
CA SER A 290 1.19 -0.01 6.89
C SER A 290 1.13 0.68 5.53
N ASP A 291 1.08 -0.13 4.46
CA ASP A 291 0.89 0.36 3.09
C ASP A 291 -0.40 1.17 2.95
N SER A 292 -1.44 0.79 3.70
CA SER A 292 -2.71 1.50 3.78
C SER A 292 -2.53 2.92 4.31
N LEU A 293 -1.87 3.05 5.46
CA LEU A 293 -1.65 4.35 6.08
C LEU A 293 -0.76 5.23 5.19
N TYR A 294 0.28 4.64 4.61
CA TYR A 294 1.17 5.32 3.69
C TYR A 294 0.44 5.84 2.44
N ALA A 295 -0.30 4.98 1.75
CA ALA A 295 -1.11 5.36 0.59
C ALA A 295 -2.20 6.39 0.92
N GLN A 296 -2.78 6.35 2.13
CA GLN A 296 -3.71 7.37 2.61
C GLN A 296 -3.04 8.73 2.79
N MET A 297 -1.84 8.79 3.38
CA MET A 297 -1.08 10.03 3.59
C MET A 297 -0.67 10.65 2.25
N VAL A 298 -0.04 9.87 1.36
CA VAL A 298 0.36 10.33 0.03
C VAL A 298 -0.85 10.74 -0.81
N GLY A 299 -1.93 9.95 -0.75
CA GLY A 299 -3.18 10.20 -1.47
C GLY A 299 -3.84 11.55 -1.17
N ARG A 300 -3.47 12.23 -0.08
CA ARG A 300 -3.94 13.60 0.21
C ARG A 300 -3.35 14.63 -0.74
N GLY A 301 -2.09 14.44 -1.14
CA GLY A 301 -1.38 15.33 -2.05
C GLY A 301 -1.69 15.10 -3.53
N LEU A 302 -2.35 13.99 -3.87
CA LEU A 302 -2.49 13.51 -5.25
C LEU A 302 -3.66 14.10 -6.06
N ARG A 303 -4.52 14.87 -5.42
CA ARG A 303 -5.69 15.46 -6.11
C ARG A 303 -5.25 16.53 -7.11
N LEU A 304 -5.93 16.65 -8.24
CA LEU A 304 -5.63 17.70 -9.22
C LEU A 304 -5.96 19.09 -8.67
N HIS A 305 -5.14 20.07 -9.02
CA HIS A 305 -5.38 21.48 -8.76
C HIS A 305 -4.80 22.32 -9.90
N PRO A 306 -5.45 23.41 -10.38
CA PRO A 306 -4.94 24.20 -11.51
C PRO A 306 -3.51 24.71 -11.33
N ASP A 307 -3.15 25.10 -10.10
CA ASP A 307 -1.82 25.61 -9.76
C ASP A 307 -0.81 24.50 -9.41
N LYS A 308 -1.17 23.22 -9.61
CA LYS A 308 -0.33 22.08 -9.24
C LYS A 308 -0.13 21.13 -10.41
N ASP A 309 1.11 21.09 -10.89
CA ASP A 309 1.55 20.13 -11.92
C ASP A 309 1.74 18.72 -11.33
N ARG A 310 2.54 18.61 -10.27
CA ARG A 310 2.87 17.35 -9.60
C ARG A 310 2.98 17.50 -8.09
N LEU A 311 2.86 16.38 -7.37
CA LEU A 311 3.10 16.29 -5.93
C LEU A 311 4.60 16.09 -5.66
N THR A 312 5.20 16.92 -4.81
CA THR A 312 6.51 16.61 -4.23
C THR A 312 6.32 15.74 -2.99
N LEU A 313 6.80 14.50 -3.02
CA LEU A 313 6.73 13.57 -1.90
C LEU A 313 8.11 13.40 -1.28
N ILE A 314 8.25 13.78 -0.01
CA ILE A 314 9.50 13.66 0.75
C ILE A 314 9.33 12.55 1.78
N ASP A 315 10.00 11.42 1.56
CA ASP A 315 10.05 10.30 2.50
C ASP A 315 11.22 10.49 3.47
N CYS A 316 10.91 10.73 4.76
CA CYS A 316 11.92 10.75 5.80
C CYS A 316 12.26 9.31 6.22
N VAL A 317 13.46 8.86 5.85
CA VAL A 317 13.96 7.51 6.10
C VAL A 317 15.03 7.50 7.18
N GLY A 318 15.35 6.32 7.68
CA GLY A 318 16.34 6.10 8.74
C GLY A 318 16.65 4.62 8.86
N VAL A 319 17.32 4.24 9.95
CA VAL A 319 17.68 2.83 10.18
C VAL A 319 16.43 2.06 10.59
N THR A 320 16.05 1.13 9.73
CA THR A 320 15.00 0.16 10.02
C THR A 320 15.68 -1.21 10.16
N GLY A 321 15.23 -2.03 11.11
CA GLY A 321 15.77 -3.38 11.29
C GLY A 321 15.40 -4.29 10.10
N ARG A 322 15.13 -5.57 10.37
CA ARG A 322 14.60 -6.49 9.33
C ARG A 322 13.13 -6.23 8.94
N ARG A 323 12.59 -5.05 9.27
CA ARG A 323 11.16 -4.76 9.15
C ARG A 323 10.93 -3.87 7.95
N SER A 324 9.91 -4.18 7.16
CA SER A 324 9.52 -3.37 6.01
C SER A 324 9.05 -2.00 6.45
N LEU A 325 9.60 -0.97 5.81
CA LEU A 325 9.18 0.42 5.90
C LEU A 325 8.45 0.77 4.61
N CYS A 326 7.24 1.30 4.72
CA CYS A 326 6.50 1.78 3.57
C CYS A 326 7.11 3.09 3.07
N THR A 327 7.43 3.13 1.78
CA THR A 327 8.02 4.28 1.07
C THR A 327 7.40 4.40 -0.31
N ALA A 328 7.76 5.42 -1.10
CA ALA A 328 7.17 5.66 -2.42
C ALA A 328 7.15 4.41 -3.34
N PRO A 329 8.20 3.56 -3.40
CA PRO A 329 8.15 2.29 -4.13
C PRO A 329 7.02 1.34 -3.71
N SER A 330 6.65 1.33 -2.42
CA SER A 330 5.55 0.52 -1.90
C SER A 330 4.20 0.89 -2.54
N LEU A 331 4.03 2.14 -3.01
CA LEU A 331 2.83 2.55 -3.76
C LEU A 331 2.68 1.83 -5.11
N LEU A 332 3.79 1.36 -5.67
CA LEU A 332 3.83 0.56 -6.88
C LEU A 332 3.87 -0.95 -6.60
N GLY A 333 3.75 -1.35 -5.33
CA GLY A 333 3.92 -2.74 -4.89
C GLY A 333 5.37 -3.21 -4.98
N ILE A 334 6.34 -2.29 -4.93
CA ILE A 334 7.76 -2.60 -5.05
C ILE A 334 8.40 -2.60 -3.66
N ASP A 335 8.97 -3.75 -3.27
CA ASP A 335 9.79 -3.86 -2.06
C ASP A 335 11.25 -3.54 -2.38
N ILE A 336 11.81 -2.56 -1.67
CA ILE A 336 13.20 -2.12 -1.80
C ILE A 336 14.05 -2.45 -0.57
N SER A 337 13.48 -3.11 0.45
CA SER A 337 14.18 -3.49 1.68
C SER A 337 15.37 -4.41 1.42
N GLU A 338 15.36 -5.10 0.27
CA GLU A 338 16.42 -6.00 -0.18
C GLU A 338 17.63 -5.29 -0.82
N LEU A 339 17.50 -4.01 -1.17
CA LEU A 339 18.59 -3.23 -1.73
C LEU A 339 19.60 -2.80 -0.65
N PRO A 340 20.90 -2.71 -0.96
CA PRO A 340 21.87 -2.09 -0.06
C PRO A 340 21.47 -0.65 0.31
N GLN A 341 21.67 -0.23 1.57
CA GLN A 341 21.26 1.09 2.07
C GLN A 341 21.77 2.25 1.19
N LYS A 342 23.04 2.22 0.79
CA LYS A 342 23.62 3.25 -0.11
C LYS A 342 22.88 3.38 -1.44
N LYS A 343 22.32 2.29 -1.96
CA LYS A 343 21.53 2.30 -3.19
C LYS A 343 20.10 2.75 -2.93
N GLN A 344 19.54 2.40 -1.77
CA GLN A 344 18.23 2.88 -1.35
C GLN A 344 18.19 4.42 -1.33
N ASP A 345 19.21 5.05 -0.75
CA ASP A 345 19.32 6.51 -0.63
C ASP A 345 19.44 7.22 -1.99
N SER A 346 19.84 6.51 -3.06
CA SER A 346 19.95 7.06 -4.43
C SER A 346 18.67 6.96 -5.27
N ILE A 347 17.58 6.41 -4.71
CA ILE A 347 16.30 6.22 -5.41
C ILE A 347 15.45 7.48 -5.27
N GLU A 348 15.53 8.36 -6.26
CA GLU A 348 14.75 9.61 -6.34
C GLU A 348 14.23 9.88 -7.77
N GLY A 349 13.20 10.73 -7.86
CA GLY A 349 12.57 11.23 -9.09
C GLY A 349 11.14 10.74 -9.28
N ASP A 350 10.65 10.81 -10.53
CA ASP A 350 9.25 10.53 -10.86
C ASP A 350 8.87 9.08 -10.49
N LEU A 351 7.69 8.91 -9.86
CA LEU A 351 7.23 7.64 -9.30
C LEU A 351 7.29 6.49 -10.32
N PHE A 352 6.88 6.72 -11.56
CA PHE A 352 6.87 5.68 -12.60
C PHE A 352 8.24 5.34 -13.18
N GLU A 353 9.27 6.14 -12.92
CA GLU A 353 10.66 5.82 -13.26
C GLU A 353 11.36 5.02 -12.16
N LEU A 354 10.83 5.06 -10.93
CA LEU A 354 11.42 4.34 -9.80
C LEU A 354 11.58 2.83 -10.08
N PRO A 355 10.64 2.10 -10.71
CA PRO A 355 10.82 0.68 -11.01
C PRO A 355 12.07 0.41 -11.84
N GLU A 356 12.33 1.20 -12.89
CA GLU A 356 13.52 1.03 -13.72
C GLU A 356 14.80 1.38 -12.96
N LYS A 357 14.78 2.44 -12.15
CA LYS A 357 15.90 2.83 -11.30
C LYS A 357 16.20 1.75 -10.24
N ILE A 358 15.16 1.20 -9.63
CA ILE A 358 15.23 0.09 -8.67
C ILE A 358 15.73 -1.16 -9.35
N GLU A 359 15.24 -1.50 -10.54
CA GLU A 359 15.71 -2.65 -11.30
C GLU A 359 17.21 -2.51 -11.63
N ARG A 360 17.64 -1.33 -12.13
CA ARG A 360 19.07 -1.05 -12.34
C ARG A 360 19.89 -1.12 -11.04
N ALA A 361 19.33 -0.67 -9.92
CA ALA A 361 20.00 -0.73 -8.62
C ALA A 361 20.09 -2.17 -8.07
N ALA A 362 19.02 -2.96 -8.23
CA ALA A 362 18.85 -4.36 -7.84
C ALA A 362 19.61 -5.33 -8.73
N ASP A 363 19.89 -4.92 -9.98
CA ASP A 363 20.69 -5.67 -10.94
C ASP A 363 22.18 -5.60 -10.59
N ASN A 364 22.48 -6.12 -9.41
CA ASN A 364 23.83 -6.27 -8.90
C ASN A 364 24.03 -7.69 -8.36
N PRO A 365 25.25 -8.25 -8.50
CA PRO A 365 25.54 -9.61 -8.09
C PRO A 365 25.22 -9.95 -6.63
N SER A 366 25.39 -9.01 -5.71
CA SER A 366 25.16 -9.22 -4.28
C SER A 366 23.67 -9.43 -3.96
N SER A 367 22.76 -8.80 -4.70
CA SER A 367 21.32 -9.00 -4.63
C SER A 367 20.86 -10.33 -5.27
N TRP A 368 21.54 -10.81 -6.32
CA TRP A 368 21.21 -12.10 -6.95
C TRP A 368 21.47 -13.31 -6.05
N ILE A 369 22.43 -13.19 -5.13
CA ILE A 369 22.82 -14.24 -4.18
C ILE A 369 21.81 -14.39 -3.03
N LYS A 370 21.24 -13.29 -2.52
CA LYS A 370 20.34 -13.28 -1.35
C LYS A 370 18.92 -13.79 -1.63
N ASN A 371 18.50 -13.74 -2.89
CA ASN A 371 17.10 -13.87 -3.29
C ASN A 371 16.46 -15.26 -3.02
N ILE A 372 17.25 -16.34 -3.05
CA ILE A 372 16.73 -17.71 -2.84
C ILE A 372 16.25 -17.95 -1.40
N GLU A 373 16.99 -17.45 -0.40
CA GLU A 373 16.62 -17.65 1.00
C GLU A 373 15.33 -16.88 1.34
N ILE A 374 15.14 -15.71 0.72
CA ILE A 374 13.97 -14.86 0.90
C ILE A 374 12.71 -15.52 0.34
N VAL A 375 12.76 -16.06 -0.87
CA VAL A 375 11.63 -16.77 -1.50
C VAL A 375 11.17 -17.95 -0.65
N ASN A 376 12.11 -18.71 -0.07
CA ASN A 376 11.78 -19.83 0.82
C ASN A 376 11.12 -19.36 2.12
N LEU A 377 11.64 -18.30 2.75
CA LEU A 377 11.07 -17.73 3.97
C LEU A 377 9.66 -17.16 3.70
N TRP A 378 9.47 -16.48 2.57
CA TRP A 378 8.16 -15.99 2.13
C TRP A 378 7.17 -17.14 1.94
N ALA A 379 7.53 -18.18 1.18
CA ALA A 379 6.64 -19.32 0.94
C ALA A 379 6.26 -20.04 2.24
N GLN A 380 7.21 -20.20 3.17
CA GLN A 380 6.96 -20.77 4.50
C GLN A 380 5.99 -19.92 5.33
N GLN A 381 6.16 -18.60 5.35
CA GLN A 381 5.25 -17.68 6.05
C GLN A 381 3.84 -17.71 5.45
N GLN A 382 3.74 -17.97 4.16
CA GLN A 382 2.51 -17.92 3.37
C GLN A 382 1.86 -19.30 3.18
N GLN A 383 2.47 -20.36 3.72
CA GLN A 383 2.04 -21.75 3.56
C GLN A 383 1.90 -22.21 2.10
N TYR A 384 2.67 -21.61 1.18
CA TYR A 384 2.73 -22.07 -0.21
C TYR A 384 3.78 -23.18 -0.37
N ASN A 385 3.44 -24.18 -1.18
CA ASN A 385 4.40 -25.19 -1.61
C ASN A 385 5.00 -24.77 -2.96
N LEU A 386 6.30 -24.50 -2.98
CA LEU A 386 7.03 -24.14 -4.19
C LEU A 386 7.55 -25.34 -4.98
N HIS A 387 7.28 -26.58 -4.55
CA HIS A 387 7.76 -27.83 -5.16
C HIS A 387 9.28 -27.87 -5.36
N ASP A 388 10.03 -27.28 -4.44
CA ASP A 388 11.47 -27.09 -4.53
C ASP A 388 11.90 -26.44 -5.86
N ILE A 389 11.06 -25.61 -6.47
CA ILE A 389 11.45 -24.84 -7.64
C ILE A 389 12.37 -23.70 -7.21
N ASN A 390 13.45 -23.53 -7.94
CA ASN A 390 14.43 -22.46 -7.78
C ASN A 390 13.87 -21.14 -8.35
N PHE A 391 12.86 -20.61 -7.67
CA PHE A 391 12.26 -19.32 -7.98
C PHE A 391 13.13 -18.15 -7.48
N PHE A 392 13.10 -17.07 -8.25
CA PHE A 392 13.61 -15.76 -7.92
C PHE A 392 12.43 -14.80 -7.83
N GLN A 393 12.26 -14.11 -6.71
CA GLN A 393 11.27 -13.06 -6.62
C GLN A 393 11.83 -11.76 -7.20
N MET A 394 11.05 -11.14 -8.06
CA MET A 394 11.32 -9.80 -8.57
C MET A 394 10.81 -8.77 -7.56
N PRO A 395 11.37 -7.54 -7.53
CA PRO A 395 10.89 -6.47 -6.66
C PRO A 395 9.40 -6.15 -6.82
N ASP A 396 8.81 -6.44 -7.98
CA ASP A 396 7.37 -6.30 -8.27
C ASP A 396 6.52 -7.51 -7.83
N GLY A 397 7.11 -8.44 -7.08
CA GLY A 397 6.45 -9.61 -6.50
C GLY A 397 6.33 -10.83 -7.41
N ARG A 398 6.68 -10.73 -8.70
CA ARG A 398 6.64 -11.88 -9.64
C ARG A 398 7.68 -12.94 -9.27
N LEU A 399 7.34 -14.22 -9.40
CA LEU A 399 8.29 -15.31 -9.26
C LEU A 399 8.80 -15.72 -10.63
N LYS A 400 10.11 -15.84 -10.79
CA LYS A 400 10.76 -16.25 -12.04
C LYS A 400 11.58 -17.51 -11.82
N CYS A 401 11.46 -18.48 -12.71
CA CYS A 401 12.32 -19.66 -12.74
C CYS A 401 13.16 -19.63 -14.02
N SER A 402 14.48 -19.72 -13.89
CA SER A 402 15.40 -19.71 -15.02
C SER A 402 15.56 -21.10 -15.63
N LEU A 403 15.66 -21.16 -16.96
CA LEU A 403 15.78 -22.38 -17.75
C LEU A 403 17.01 -22.31 -18.68
N PRO A 404 17.43 -23.44 -19.30
CA PRO A 404 18.44 -23.41 -20.35
C PRO A 404 18.10 -22.47 -21.50
N GLU A 405 19.10 -22.14 -22.32
CA GLU A 405 18.92 -21.32 -23.53
C GLU A 405 18.31 -19.93 -23.28
N ARG A 406 18.49 -19.40 -22.06
CA ARG A 406 17.95 -18.09 -21.64
C ARG A 406 16.42 -18.02 -21.58
N LYS A 407 15.72 -19.16 -21.52
CA LYS A 407 14.27 -19.19 -21.28
C LYS A 407 13.94 -18.94 -19.81
N MET A 408 12.74 -18.45 -19.55
CA MET A 408 12.27 -18.09 -18.21
C MET A 408 10.77 -18.42 -18.10
N LEU A 409 10.38 -19.08 -17.01
CA LEU A 409 8.98 -19.18 -16.60
C LEU A 409 8.70 -18.09 -15.56
N VAL A 410 7.53 -17.46 -15.66
CA VAL A 410 7.14 -16.34 -14.80
C VAL A 410 5.76 -16.62 -14.22
N VAL A 411 5.69 -16.76 -12.90
CA VAL A 411 4.43 -16.72 -12.17
C VAL A 411 4.14 -15.26 -11.81
N PRO A 412 2.98 -14.72 -12.22
CA PRO A 412 2.58 -13.36 -11.85
C PRO A 412 2.48 -13.18 -10.34
N CYS A 413 2.58 -11.93 -9.88
CA CYS A 413 2.27 -11.61 -8.49
C CYS A 413 0.76 -11.83 -8.28
N PRO A 414 0.33 -12.51 -7.19
CA PRO A 414 -1.07 -12.65 -6.86
C PRO A 414 -1.73 -11.30 -6.61
N ASP A 415 -3.00 -11.21 -6.99
CA ASP A 415 -3.90 -10.14 -6.61
C ASP A 415 -4.26 -10.22 -5.13
N GLU A 416 -5.12 -9.30 -4.71
CA GLU A 416 -5.48 -9.13 -3.31
C GLU A 416 -6.34 -10.26 -2.73
N LEU A 417 -6.91 -11.13 -3.56
CA LEU A 417 -7.61 -12.33 -3.13
C LEU A 417 -6.68 -13.54 -3.04
N GLY A 418 -5.41 -13.40 -3.45
CA GLY A 418 -4.43 -14.48 -3.55
C GLY A 418 -4.41 -15.17 -4.92
N ASN A 419 -5.06 -14.59 -5.94
CA ASN A 419 -5.24 -15.20 -7.25
C ASN A 419 -4.33 -14.59 -8.31
N VAL A 420 -3.98 -15.34 -9.33
CA VAL A 420 -3.18 -14.91 -10.48
C VAL A 420 -3.92 -15.19 -11.78
N THR A 421 -3.59 -14.43 -12.82
CA THR A 421 -3.94 -14.79 -14.20
C THR A 421 -2.74 -15.45 -14.85
N TYR A 422 -2.74 -16.78 -14.95
CA TYR A 422 -1.65 -17.56 -15.55
C TYR A 422 -2.17 -18.31 -16.79
N ASN A 423 -1.46 -18.21 -17.91
CA ASN A 423 -1.88 -18.76 -19.22
C ASN A 423 -3.34 -18.42 -19.60
N GLY A 424 -3.78 -17.20 -19.29
CA GLY A 424 -5.14 -16.71 -19.62
C GLY A 424 -6.25 -17.17 -18.68
N SER A 425 -5.95 -17.97 -17.66
CA SER A 425 -6.93 -18.45 -16.67
C SER A 425 -6.72 -17.77 -15.32
N TYR A 426 -7.82 -17.37 -14.66
CA TYR A 426 -7.82 -16.81 -13.31
C TYR A 426 -7.93 -17.93 -12.27
N MET A 427 -6.94 -18.05 -11.39
CA MET A 427 -6.81 -19.15 -10.43
C MET A 427 -6.04 -18.71 -9.18
N ASP A 428 -6.05 -19.51 -8.12
CA ASP A 428 -5.22 -19.22 -6.95
C ASP A 428 -3.72 -19.40 -7.26
N LEU A 429 -2.87 -18.73 -6.48
CA LEU A 429 -1.42 -18.78 -6.68
C LEU A 429 -0.84 -20.19 -6.59
N GLN A 430 -1.36 -21.05 -5.71
CA GLN A 430 -0.84 -22.41 -5.56
C GLN A 430 -1.10 -23.22 -6.83
N SER A 431 -2.31 -23.14 -7.39
CA SER A 431 -2.64 -23.76 -8.67
C SER A 431 -1.70 -23.32 -9.80
N ALA A 432 -1.34 -22.04 -9.88
CA ALA A 432 -0.39 -21.57 -10.88
C ALA A 432 1.04 -22.10 -10.66
N VAL A 433 1.48 -22.20 -9.40
CA VAL A 433 2.77 -22.81 -9.05
C VAL A 433 2.79 -24.30 -9.39
N ASP A 434 1.69 -25.02 -9.14
CA ASP A 434 1.52 -26.44 -9.47
C ASP A 434 1.58 -26.67 -10.99
N MET A 435 0.97 -25.77 -11.77
CA MET A 435 1.07 -25.79 -13.24
C MET A 435 2.50 -25.60 -13.73
N VAL A 436 3.23 -24.63 -13.15
CA VAL A 436 4.65 -24.42 -13.49
C VAL A 436 5.49 -25.65 -13.13
N TYR A 437 5.25 -26.27 -11.97
CA TYR A 437 5.94 -27.49 -11.59
C TYR A 437 5.70 -28.63 -12.58
N THR A 438 4.46 -28.80 -13.01
CA THR A 438 4.07 -29.82 -14.01
C THR A 438 4.80 -29.57 -15.33
N GLU A 439 4.80 -28.32 -15.82
CA GLU A 439 5.51 -27.94 -17.04
C GLU A 439 7.03 -28.20 -16.94
N LEU A 440 7.64 -27.91 -15.79
CA LEU A 440 9.05 -28.17 -15.52
C LEU A 440 9.38 -29.67 -15.56
N CYS A 441 8.53 -30.50 -14.98
CA CYS A 441 8.71 -31.95 -14.96
C CYS A 441 8.55 -32.57 -16.35
N GLU A 442 7.56 -32.11 -17.13
CA GLU A 442 7.27 -32.66 -18.46
C GLU A 442 8.30 -32.21 -19.50
N ASN A 443 8.60 -30.91 -19.54
CA ASN A 443 9.36 -30.31 -20.64
C ASN A 443 10.82 -30.04 -20.31
N TYR A 444 11.19 -29.99 -19.01
CA TYR A 444 12.51 -29.56 -18.57
C TYR A 444 13.17 -30.52 -17.56
N SER A 445 12.72 -31.78 -17.46
CA SER A 445 13.30 -32.80 -16.57
C SER A 445 14.81 -33.00 -16.74
N GLY A 446 15.34 -32.87 -17.96
CA GLY A 446 16.79 -32.95 -18.22
C GLY A 446 17.61 -31.80 -17.61
N SER A 447 16.95 -30.75 -17.10
CA SER A 447 17.57 -29.52 -16.61
C SER A 447 17.32 -29.24 -15.13
N GLU A 448 16.95 -30.28 -14.37
CA GLU A 448 16.69 -30.20 -12.92
C GLU A 448 17.83 -29.58 -12.12
N TYR A 449 19.09 -29.72 -12.56
CA TYR A 449 20.23 -29.09 -11.89
C TYR A 449 20.16 -27.55 -11.87
N ILE A 450 19.30 -26.94 -12.71
CA ILE A 450 19.06 -25.49 -12.78
C ILE A 450 17.84 -25.11 -11.96
N TRP A 451 16.70 -25.76 -12.22
CA TRP A 451 15.40 -25.33 -11.69
C TRP A 451 14.99 -26.07 -10.41
N ASN A 452 15.52 -27.25 -10.10
CA ASN A 452 15.24 -27.93 -8.83
C ASN A 452 16.22 -27.44 -7.76
N LEU A 453 15.69 -26.81 -6.73
CA LEU A 453 16.42 -26.12 -5.68
C LEU A 453 17.29 -27.07 -4.85
N GLU A 454 16.81 -28.27 -4.53
CA GLU A 454 17.62 -29.25 -3.79
C GLU A 454 18.82 -29.73 -4.61
N LYS A 455 18.60 -30.04 -5.89
CA LYS A 455 19.65 -30.48 -6.82
C LYS A 455 20.64 -29.35 -7.09
N ALA A 456 20.15 -28.13 -7.29
CA ALA A 456 20.95 -26.92 -7.45
C ALA A 456 21.78 -26.62 -6.18
N LYS A 457 21.23 -26.81 -4.97
CA LYS A 457 21.97 -26.66 -3.70
C LYS A 457 23.05 -27.72 -3.51
N LYS A 458 22.81 -28.99 -3.85
CA LYS A 458 23.80 -30.07 -3.74
C LYS A 458 25.02 -29.85 -4.64
N TRP A 459 24.82 -29.43 -5.88
CA TRP A 459 25.90 -29.03 -6.79
C TRP A 459 26.49 -27.65 -6.45
N GLY A 460 25.68 -26.80 -5.82
CA GLY A 460 25.94 -25.41 -5.55
C GLY A 460 26.91 -25.10 -4.40
N LYS A 461 27.08 -26.00 -3.44
CA LYS A 461 27.92 -25.81 -2.23
C LYS A 461 29.43 -25.79 -2.49
N TYR A 462 29.87 -26.27 -3.66
CA TYR A 462 31.29 -26.26 -4.00
C TYR A 462 31.77 -24.84 -4.32
N PRO A 463 33.06 -24.53 -4.09
CA PRO A 463 33.66 -23.28 -4.55
C PRO A 463 33.46 -23.11 -6.06
N ALA A 464 33.17 -21.89 -6.49
CA ALA A 464 33.09 -21.50 -7.88
C ALA A 464 34.41 -21.87 -8.60
N SER A 465 34.32 -22.35 -9.83
CA SER A 465 35.53 -22.68 -10.59
C SER A 465 36.30 -21.42 -10.97
N ASP A 466 37.63 -21.52 -11.09
CA ASP A 466 38.49 -20.41 -11.54
C ASP A 466 38.03 -19.80 -12.87
N ALA A 467 37.48 -20.62 -13.76
CA ALA A 467 36.91 -20.16 -15.03
C ALA A 467 35.66 -19.30 -14.82
N GLN A 468 34.76 -19.70 -13.91
CA GLN A 468 33.59 -18.91 -13.54
C GLN A 468 34.00 -17.60 -12.87
N VAL A 469 34.92 -17.65 -11.90
CA VAL A 469 35.40 -16.45 -11.18
C VAL A 469 36.10 -15.48 -12.13
N LYS A 470 36.97 -15.95 -13.03
CA LYS A 470 37.61 -15.11 -14.07
C LYS A 470 36.57 -14.49 -15.01
N LEU A 471 35.57 -15.26 -15.43
CA LEU A 471 34.53 -14.78 -16.33
C LEU A 471 33.65 -13.71 -15.65
N ILE A 472 33.29 -13.93 -14.40
CA ILE A 472 32.57 -12.97 -13.56
C ILE A 472 33.39 -11.68 -13.37
N ARG A 473 34.66 -11.77 -12.96
CA ARG A 473 35.55 -10.61 -12.79
C ARG A 473 35.71 -9.78 -14.08
N ARG A 474 35.67 -10.45 -15.24
CA ARG A 474 35.75 -9.77 -16.55
C ARG A 474 34.44 -9.07 -16.94
N LYS A 475 33.29 -9.68 -16.63
CA LYS A 475 31.99 -9.24 -17.14
C LYS A 475 31.17 -8.45 -16.11
N CYS A 476 31.50 -8.54 -14.83
CA CYS A 476 30.81 -7.87 -13.74
C CYS A 476 31.83 -7.45 -12.67
N ARG A 477 32.35 -6.22 -12.80
CA ARG A 477 33.22 -5.59 -11.78
C ARG A 477 32.32 -4.92 -10.74
N ASN A 478 32.31 -5.45 -9.53
CA ASN A 478 31.60 -4.90 -8.39
C ASN A 478 32.43 -5.17 -7.13
N GLU A 479 32.74 -4.10 -6.40
CA GLU A 479 33.60 -4.12 -5.21
C GLU A 479 32.93 -4.79 -4.00
N ASP A 480 31.61 -4.95 -4.03
CA ASP A 480 30.83 -5.58 -2.94
C ASP A 480 30.80 -7.13 -3.04
N ILE A 481 31.49 -7.74 -4.01
CA ILE A 481 31.55 -9.20 -4.18
C ILE A 481 32.90 -9.71 -3.68
N ASP A 482 32.85 -10.59 -2.68
CA ASP A 482 33.99 -11.42 -2.36
C ASP A 482 34.10 -12.57 -3.39
N TYR A 483 34.82 -12.28 -4.46
CA TYR A 483 35.00 -13.21 -5.58
C TYR A 483 35.70 -14.52 -5.19
N ASP A 484 36.48 -14.51 -4.10
CA ASP A 484 37.28 -15.65 -3.66
C ASP A 484 36.48 -16.62 -2.78
N SER A 485 35.31 -16.20 -2.26
CA SER A 485 34.39 -17.02 -1.47
C SER A 485 33.13 -17.46 -2.21
N LEU A 486 33.01 -17.16 -3.51
CA LEU A 486 31.84 -17.53 -4.31
C LEU A 486 31.66 -19.05 -4.40
N THR A 487 30.44 -19.49 -4.17
CA THR A 487 30.02 -20.87 -4.44
C THR A 487 29.60 -21.04 -5.90
N LYS A 488 29.56 -22.27 -6.42
CA LYS A 488 29.12 -22.56 -7.80
C LYS A 488 27.69 -22.09 -8.07
N LEU A 489 26.81 -22.17 -7.08
CA LEU A 489 25.44 -21.66 -7.21
C LEU A 489 25.42 -20.15 -7.42
N GLN A 490 26.13 -19.41 -6.56
CA GLN A 490 26.25 -17.96 -6.62
C GLN A 490 26.92 -17.53 -7.94
N ALA A 491 28.00 -18.20 -8.34
CA ALA A 491 28.68 -17.92 -9.60
C ALA A 491 27.80 -18.22 -10.83
N SER A 492 27.02 -19.30 -10.81
CA SER A 492 26.08 -19.63 -11.89
C SER A 492 24.95 -18.60 -11.97
N GLN A 493 24.44 -18.11 -10.83
CA GLN A 493 23.42 -17.05 -10.80
C GLN A 493 23.95 -15.75 -11.43
N ILE A 494 25.18 -15.36 -11.05
CA ILE A 494 25.84 -14.18 -11.62
C ILE A 494 26.03 -14.33 -13.12
N LEU A 495 26.56 -15.46 -13.57
CA LEU A 495 26.83 -15.69 -14.99
C LEU A 495 25.57 -15.80 -15.83
N ASN A 496 24.51 -16.45 -15.33
CA ASN A 496 23.24 -16.54 -16.05
C ASN A 496 22.62 -15.17 -16.30
N ARG A 497 22.80 -14.21 -15.37
CA ARG A 497 22.29 -12.85 -15.52
C ARG A 497 23.16 -12.00 -16.43
N VAL A 498 24.48 -12.06 -16.22
CA VAL A 498 25.47 -11.27 -16.99
C VAL A 498 25.63 -11.76 -18.42
N MET A 499 25.36 -13.03 -18.69
CA MET A 499 25.39 -13.62 -20.04
C MET A 499 24.00 -13.83 -20.65
N GLY A 500 22.92 -13.56 -19.91
CA GLY A 500 21.54 -13.72 -20.35
C GLY A 500 20.85 -12.43 -20.82
N GLY A 501 21.45 -11.27 -20.54
CA GLY A 501 21.07 -9.97 -21.13
C GLY A 501 21.39 -9.85 -22.61
#